data_AF-A0A2E4Z6E3-F1
#
_entry.id   AF-A0A2E4Z6E3-F1
#
_cell.length_a   1.000
_cell.length_b   1.000
_cell.length_c   1.000
_cell.angle_alpha   90.00
_cell.angle_beta   90.00
_cell.angle_gamma   90.00
#
_symmetry.space_group_name_H-M   'P 1'
#
loop_
_entity.id
_entity.type
_entity.pdbx_description
1 polymer ?
#
loop_
_entity_poly.entity_id
_entity_poly.type
_entity_poly.pdbx_seq_one_letter_code
_entity_poly.pdbx_strand_id
1 'polypeptide(L)'
;MEKKSKRAIVEVQRVRQKRVRDQARERRRPSRDDLARVLLWQMIMAAEKSNIAQRKALDGLRDKIIDGLELQGFDVRECEDVFDDLAKRYANGVFPFRRKRHLEKG
;
A
#
# COMPACT_ATOMS: atom_id res chain seq x y z
N MET A 1 0.21 20.83 -37.55
CA MET A 1 0.26 19.55 -36.79
C MET A 1 -1.16 19.08 -36.56
N GLU A 2 -1.54 17.96 -37.19
CA GLU A 2 -2.88 17.41 -37.10
C GLU A 2 -3.12 16.85 -35.68
N LYS A 3 -4.13 17.39 -34.98
CA LYS A 3 -4.46 16.96 -33.61
C LYS A 3 -5.02 15.54 -33.67
N LYS A 4 -4.29 14.56 -33.13
CA LYS A 4 -4.77 13.16 -32.97
C LYS A 4 -6.10 13.17 -32.22
N SER A 5 -7.08 12.43 -32.73
CA SER A 5 -8.38 12.24 -32.07
C SER A 5 -8.20 11.74 -30.62
N LYS A 6 -9.04 12.20 -29.69
CA LYS A 6 -9.00 11.81 -28.27
C LYS A 6 -8.92 10.28 -28.09
N ARG A 7 -9.61 9.52 -28.95
CA ARG A 7 -9.60 8.05 -28.95
C ARG A 7 -8.21 7.47 -29.26
N ALA A 8 -7.50 8.04 -30.23
CA ALA A 8 -6.16 7.60 -30.59
C ALA A 8 -5.14 7.88 -29.45
N ILE A 9 -5.30 8.98 -28.72
CA ILE A 9 -4.44 9.31 -27.57
C ILE A 9 -4.67 8.32 -26.43
N VAL A 10 -5.93 8.01 -26.10
CA VAL A 10 -6.29 7.06 -25.04
C VAL A 10 -5.73 5.67 -25.35
N GLU A 11 -5.83 5.22 -26.60
CA GLU A 11 -5.31 3.90 -26.99
C GLU A 11 -3.79 3.81 -26.86
N VAL A 12 -3.06 4.85 -27.28
CA VAL A 12 -1.60 4.91 -27.10
C VAL A 12 -1.22 4.90 -25.61
N GLN A 13 -1.96 5.63 -24.77
CA GLN A 13 -1.75 5.62 -23.32
C GLN A 13 -2.01 4.23 -22.73
N ARG A 14 -3.08 3.56 -23.17
CA ARG A 14 -3.43 2.21 -22.72
C ARG A 14 -2.33 1.20 -23.03
N VAL A 15 -1.82 1.19 -24.27
CA VAL A 15 -0.73 0.30 -24.70
C VAL A 15 0.55 0.58 -23.89
N ARG A 16 0.89 1.86 -23.70
CA ARG A 16 2.06 2.25 -22.89
C ARG A 16 1.94 1.77 -21.45
N GLN A 17 0.79 1.98 -20.81
CA GLN A 17 0.54 1.55 -19.43
C GLN A 17 0.53 0.02 -19.31
N LYS A 18 0.03 -0.69 -20.31
CA LYS A 18 0.11 -2.16 -20.37
C LYS A 18 1.56 -2.62 -20.38
N ARG A 19 2.39 -2.08 -21.28
CA ARG A 19 3.82 -2.43 -21.38
C ARG A 19 4.56 -2.19 -20.06
N VAL A 20 4.30 -1.06 -19.39
CA VAL A 20 4.92 -0.76 -18.08
C VAL A 20 4.51 -1.78 -17.02
N ARG A 21 3.24 -2.20 -17.00
CA ARG A 21 2.74 -3.23 -16.07
C ARG A 21 3.35 -4.60 -16.36
N ASP A 22 3.46 -4.98 -17.63
CA ASP A 22 4.02 -6.25 -18.04
C ASP A 22 5.52 -6.33 -17.68
N GLN A 23 6.29 -5.28 -17.96
CA GLN A 23 7.70 -5.20 -17.56
C GLN A 23 7.89 -5.24 -16.03
N ALA A 24 7.01 -4.56 -15.27
CA ALA A 24 7.05 -4.63 -13.81
C ALA A 24 6.75 -6.05 -13.31
N ARG A 25 5.80 -6.75 -13.95
CA ARG A 25 5.42 -8.14 -13.65
C ARG A 25 6.57 -9.10 -13.93
N GLU A 26 7.19 -9.02 -15.11
CA GLU A 26 8.35 -9.84 -15.50
C GLU A 26 9.52 -9.65 -14.52
N ARG A 27 9.80 -8.40 -14.14
CA ARG A 27 10.84 -8.06 -13.16
C ARG A 27 10.44 -8.35 -11.72
N ARG A 28 9.22 -8.83 -11.48
CA ARG A 28 8.65 -9.08 -10.14
C ARG A 28 8.77 -7.86 -9.21
N ARG A 29 8.66 -6.66 -9.79
CA ARG A 29 8.85 -5.39 -9.08
C ARG A 29 7.63 -5.11 -8.19
N PRO A 30 7.82 -4.89 -6.86
CA PRO A 30 6.70 -4.50 -6.00
C PRO A 30 6.19 -3.10 -6.35
N SER A 31 4.89 -2.88 -6.18
CA SER A 31 4.32 -1.53 -6.20
C SER A 31 4.68 -0.75 -4.94
N ARG A 32 4.38 0.55 -4.92
CA ARG A 32 4.51 1.38 -3.71
C ARG A 32 3.60 0.86 -2.60
N ASP A 33 2.37 0.51 -2.97
CA ASP A 33 1.39 -0.12 -2.07
C ASP A 33 1.88 -1.46 -1.52
N ASP A 34 2.54 -2.30 -2.36
CA ASP A 34 3.12 -3.56 -1.90
C ASP A 34 4.17 -3.37 -0.81
N LEU A 35 5.02 -2.36 -0.96
CA LEU A 35 6.02 -2.01 0.06
C LEU A 35 5.36 -1.40 1.29
N ALA A 36 4.44 -0.46 1.10
CA ALA A 36 3.76 0.23 2.19
C ALA A 36 2.99 -0.75 3.09
N ARG A 37 2.22 -1.68 2.50
CA ARG A 37 1.45 -2.66 3.27
C ARG A 37 2.36 -3.62 4.04
N VAL A 38 3.48 -4.06 3.46
CA VAL A 38 4.44 -4.94 4.13
C VAL A 38 5.15 -4.21 5.26
N LEU A 39 5.54 -2.94 5.04
CA LEU A 39 6.14 -2.09 6.07
C LEU A 39 5.18 -1.94 7.26
N LEU A 40 3.93 -1.54 7.02
CA LEU A 40 2.93 -1.37 8.07
C LEU A 40 2.70 -2.66 8.86
N TRP A 41 2.58 -3.80 8.17
CA TRP A 41 2.46 -5.11 8.83
C TRP A 41 3.66 -5.43 9.74
N GLN A 42 4.89 -5.22 9.28
CA GLN A 42 6.09 -5.44 10.09
C GLN A 42 6.15 -4.53 11.32
N MET A 43 5.75 -3.27 11.18
CA MET A 43 5.75 -2.31 12.29
C MET A 43 4.73 -2.69 13.36
N ILE A 44 3.51 -3.06 12.97
CA ILE A 44 2.49 -3.55 13.91
C ILE A 44 2.96 -4.83 14.60
N MET A 45 3.50 -5.78 13.85
CA MET A 45 4.05 -7.03 14.40
C MET A 45 5.19 -6.80 15.38
N ALA A 46 6.05 -5.81 15.12
CA ALA A 46 7.15 -5.46 16.00
C ALA A 46 6.63 -4.83 17.31
N ALA A 47 5.62 -3.95 17.24
CA ALA A 47 5.03 -3.33 18.42
C ALA A 47 4.31 -4.35 19.32
N GLU A 48 3.60 -5.31 18.74
CA GLU A 48 2.89 -6.35 19.50
C GLU A 48 3.85 -7.26 20.29
N LYS A 49 4.99 -7.62 19.70
CA LYS A 49 5.99 -8.49 20.31
C LYS A 49 6.91 -7.80 21.33
N SER A 50 6.74 -6.49 21.52
CA SER A 50 7.72 -5.64 22.21
C SER A 50 7.13 -4.97 23.45
N ASN A 51 7.98 -4.25 24.18
CA ASN A 51 7.60 -3.55 25.40
C ASN A 51 6.82 -2.25 25.11
N ILE A 52 6.44 -1.55 26.18
CA ILE A 52 5.63 -0.33 26.15
C ILE A 52 6.21 0.75 25.21
N ALA A 53 7.54 0.86 25.08
CA ALA A 53 8.18 1.88 24.25
C ALA A 53 7.89 1.69 22.75
N GLN A 54 7.87 0.44 22.27
CA GLN A 54 7.57 0.17 20.85
C GLN A 54 6.08 0.34 20.53
N ARG A 55 5.18 0.09 21.50
CA ARG A 55 3.75 0.41 21.36
C ARG A 55 3.55 1.92 21.19
N LYS A 56 4.18 2.72 22.06
CA LYS A 56 4.17 4.20 21.92
C LYS A 56 4.76 4.68 20.59
N ALA A 57 5.78 4.01 20.06
CA ALA A 57 6.34 4.34 18.77
C ALA A 57 5.36 4.06 17.61
N LEU A 58 4.54 3.02 17.73
CA LEU A 58 3.47 2.73 16.77
C LEU A 58 2.35 3.77 16.87
N ASP A 59 1.96 4.18 18.07
CA ASP A 59 0.95 5.23 18.28
C ASP A 59 1.42 6.55 17.64
N GLY A 60 2.65 6.98 17.93
CA GLY A 60 3.20 8.19 17.30
C GLY A 60 3.41 8.09 15.79
N LEU A 61 3.47 6.89 15.22
CA LEU A 61 3.43 6.71 13.76
C LEU A 61 2.00 6.83 13.23
N ARG A 62 1.02 6.21 13.90
CA ARG A 62 -0.40 6.32 13.57
C ARG A 62 -0.77 7.80 13.46
N ASP A 63 -0.45 8.59 14.46
CA ASP A 63 -0.75 10.03 14.50
C ASP A 63 -0.18 10.75 13.27
N LYS A 64 1.11 10.54 12.96
CA LYS A 64 1.75 11.17 11.78
C LYS A 64 1.14 10.74 10.45
N ILE A 65 0.68 9.50 10.34
CA ILE A 65 0.00 9.01 9.13
C ILE A 65 -1.35 9.71 9.01
N ILE A 66 -2.09 9.81 10.11
CA ILE A 66 -3.41 10.48 10.16
C ILE A 66 -3.26 11.95 9.83
N ASP A 67 -2.31 12.67 10.44
CA ASP A 67 -2.03 14.07 10.13
C ASP A 67 -1.77 14.26 8.62
N GLY A 68 -0.97 13.36 8.03
CA GLY A 68 -0.67 13.37 6.60
C GLY A 68 -1.89 13.09 5.70
N LEU A 69 -2.86 12.31 6.18
CA LEU A 69 -4.12 12.02 5.48
C LEU A 69 -5.13 13.17 5.66
N GLU A 70 -5.20 13.76 6.85
CA GLU A 70 -6.02 14.94 7.12
C GLU A 70 -5.63 16.10 6.20
N LEU A 71 -4.32 16.32 5.99
CA LEU A 71 -3.82 17.34 5.05
C LEU A 71 -4.25 17.09 3.59
N GLN A 72 -4.61 15.86 3.23
CA GLN A 72 -5.16 15.51 1.91
C GLN A 72 -6.69 15.65 1.86
N GLY A 73 -7.33 15.97 2.98
CA GLY A 73 -8.77 16.13 3.12
C GLY A 73 -9.52 14.86 3.52
N PHE A 74 -8.83 13.83 4.04
CA PHE A 74 -9.49 12.65 4.61
C PHE A 74 -10.03 12.96 6.02
N ASP A 75 -11.15 12.34 6.38
CA ASP A 75 -11.71 12.43 7.72
C ASP A 75 -10.81 11.69 8.72
N VAL A 76 -10.49 12.35 9.83
CA VAL A 76 -9.58 11.82 10.86
C VAL A 76 -10.13 10.53 11.48
N ARG A 77 -11.42 10.47 11.81
CA ARG A 77 -12.01 9.30 12.46
C ARG A 77 -12.03 8.11 11.53
N GLU A 78 -12.37 8.32 10.26
CA GLU A 78 -12.30 7.27 9.25
C GLU A 78 -10.86 6.75 9.07
N CYS A 79 -9.85 7.63 9.17
CA CYS A 79 -8.44 7.20 9.14
C CYS A 79 -8.05 6.38 10.37
N GLU A 80 -8.50 6.76 11.56
CA GLU A 80 -8.30 6.02 12.81
C GLU A 80 -8.93 4.63 12.74
N ASP A 81 -10.18 4.54 12.30
CA ASP A 81 -10.92 3.28 12.18
C ASP A 81 -10.22 2.32 11.21
N VAL A 82 -9.78 2.83 10.05
CA VAL A 82 -9.01 2.03 9.08
C VAL A 82 -7.68 1.56 9.67
N PHE A 83 -6.97 2.41 10.40
CA PHE A 83 -5.71 2.02 11.03
C PHE A 83 -5.93 0.92 12.09
N ASP A 84 -6.91 1.08 12.96
CA ASP A 84 -7.20 0.14 14.04
C ASP A 84 -7.65 -1.22 13.50
N ASP A 85 -8.43 -1.24 12.42
CA ASP A 85 -8.80 -2.47 11.72
C ASP A 85 -7.61 -3.16 11.07
N LEU A 86 -6.67 -2.40 10.49
CA LEU A 86 -5.42 -2.94 9.99
C LEU A 86 -4.55 -3.50 11.11
N ALA A 87 -4.44 -2.79 12.24
CA ALA A 87 -3.70 -3.23 13.41
C ALA A 87 -4.23 -4.57 13.94
N LYS A 88 -5.54 -4.68 14.15
CA LYS A 88 -6.20 -5.93 14.57
C LYS A 88 -5.94 -7.06 13.57
N ARG A 89 -6.07 -6.80 12.27
CA ARG A 89 -5.86 -7.79 11.22
C ARG A 89 -4.42 -8.30 11.19
N TYR A 90 -3.46 -7.45 11.49
CA TYR A 90 -2.03 -7.74 11.39
C TYR A 90 -1.46 -8.36 12.67
N ALA A 91 -2.02 -8.02 13.84
CA ALA A 91 -1.59 -8.53 15.14
C ALA A 91 -1.72 -10.06 15.29
N ASN A 92 -2.53 -10.73 14.47
CA ASN A 92 -2.70 -12.19 14.52
C ASN A 92 -1.45 -12.99 14.11
N GLY A 93 -0.39 -12.34 13.62
CA GLY A 93 0.88 -12.98 13.27
C GLY A 93 0.86 -13.80 11.98
N VAL A 94 -0.29 -13.96 11.33
CA VAL A 94 -0.42 -14.67 10.07
C VAL A 94 -0.11 -13.71 8.92
N PHE A 95 0.64 -14.17 7.92
CA PHE A 95 0.92 -13.39 6.72
C PHE A 95 -0.41 -12.99 6.04
N PRO A 96 -0.80 -11.70 6.04
CA PRO A 96 -2.20 -11.31 5.76
C PRO A 96 -2.47 -11.09 4.27
N PHE A 97 -1.46 -11.26 3.42
CA PHE A 97 -1.50 -10.83 2.03
C PHE A 97 -1.81 -11.97 1.08
N ARG A 98 -2.71 -11.68 0.15
CA ARG A 98 -3.08 -12.61 -0.92
C ARG A 98 -1.88 -12.88 -1.82
N ARG A 99 -1.66 -14.16 -2.14
CA ARG A 99 -0.65 -14.59 -3.12
C ARG A 99 -0.92 -13.97 -4.49
N LYS A 100 0.14 -13.46 -5.12
CA LYS A 100 0.09 -12.96 -6.51
C LYS A 100 0.50 -14.08 -7.44
N ARG A 101 -0.45 -14.59 -8.25
CA ARG A 101 -0.22 -15.71 -9.21
C ARG A 101 1.01 -15.53 -10.08
N HIS A 102 1.29 -14.30 -10.52
CA HIS A 102 2.47 -14.02 -11.35
C HIS A 102 3.82 -14.08 -10.62
N LEU A 103 3.81 -14.25 -9.30
CA LEU A 103 5.00 -14.44 -8.48
C LEU A 103 5.21 -15.91 -8.09
N GLU A 104 4.26 -16.80 -8.42
CA GLU A 104 4.43 -18.23 -8.19
C GLU A 104 5.60 -18.74 -9.05
N LYS A 105 6.45 -19.60 -8.48
CA LYS A 105 7.39 -20.37 -9.29
C LYS A 105 6.53 -21.38 -10.05
N GLY A 106 6.59 -21.34 -11.39
CA GLY A 106 6.06 -22.42 -12.21
C GLY A 106 6.75 -23.74 -11.89
#